data_AF-A0A061QKD1-F1
#
_entry.id   AF-A0A061QKD1-F1
#
_cell.length_a   1.000
_cell.length_b   1.000
_cell.length_c   1.000
_cell.angle_alpha   90.00
_cell.angle_beta   90.00
_cell.angle_gamma   90.00
#
_symmetry.space_group_name_H-M   'P 1'
#
loop_
_entity.id
_entity.type
_entity.pdbx_description
1 polymer ?
#
loop_
_entity_poly.entity_id
_entity_poly.type
_entity_poly.pdbx_seq_one_letter_code
_entity_poly.pdbx_strand_id
1 'polypeptide(L)'
;MEALQYPLLQLLQNYKSFEIVVTPLLKVAKDLVEANLLSISDQQASKLCSWVLELIKIHVHNRKGQTFSGSKAWHDNSQLEEYRELKALLKLLTQLTQRDVAERGQGSGVDVSQAVFGGLELILPLMTTHIGFYPQLRALYYSLLSYMAEVHAARLGALPPQQFSQLASSLEYCIRDVLEVESVQASLEAAAALGRWHLQDRFAGGVGIGKHTMPSGSLVISALMESVLHRLLFEDSATDTADAAADALLPLLLASPETYQALGHSLLSTRSAAGDGATAQQTLAEALGELVDGLHDGISRTERRKFRSRLSKFLVTVRGIVRTR
;
A
#
# COMPACT_ATOMS: atom_id res chain seq x y z
N MET A 1 -32.44 0.69 8.46
CA MET A 1 -31.23 0.38 7.66
C MET A 1 -31.58 -0.49 6.45
N GLU A 2 -32.09 -1.72 6.63
CA GLU A 2 -32.46 -2.62 5.52
C GLU A 2 -33.46 -1.99 4.52
N ALA A 3 -34.40 -1.16 5.00
CA ALA A 3 -35.38 -0.49 4.16
C ALA A 3 -34.80 0.49 3.12
N LEU A 4 -33.58 1.01 3.31
CA LEU A 4 -32.93 1.94 2.38
C LEU A 4 -31.86 1.26 1.52
N GLN A 5 -31.35 0.10 1.93
CA GLN A 5 -30.29 -0.62 1.22
C GLN A 5 -30.72 -1.05 -0.19
N TYR A 6 -31.87 -1.72 -0.31
CA TYR A 6 -32.36 -2.21 -1.59
C TYR A 6 -32.79 -1.08 -2.56
N PRO A 7 -33.55 -0.05 -2.12
CA PRO A 7 -33.85 1.09 -2.98
C PRO A 7 -32.62 1.82 -3.50
N LEU A 8 -31.56 1.96 -2.69
CA LEU A 8 -30.31 2.59 -3.13
C LEU A 8 -29.64 1.81 -4.27
N LEU A 9 -29.62 0.47 -4.21
CA LEU A 9 -29.09 -0.35 -5.30
C LEU A 9 -29.92 -0.20 -6.58
N GLN A 10 -31.25 -0.20 -6.45
CA GLN A 10 -32.16 0.01 -7.59
C GLN A 10 -31.98 1.38 -8.24
N LEU A 11 -31.86 2.43 -7.43
CA LEU A 11 -31.58 3.79 -7.93
C LEU A 11 -30.23 3.84 -8.65
N LEU A 12 -29.19 3.22 -8.10
CA LEU A 12 -27.88 3.18 -8.74
C LEU A 12 -27.88 2.41 -10.08
N GLN A 13 -28.68 1.34 -10.19
CA GLN A 13 -28.87 0.60 -11.44
C GLN A 13 -29.62 1.41 -12.49
N ASN A 14 -30.69 2.11 -12.09
CA ASN A 14 -31.58 2.83 -12.99
C ASN A 14 -31.02 4.18 -13.46
N TYR A 15 -30.25 4.87 -12.61
CA TYR A 15 -29.68 6.19 -12.91
C TYR A 15 -28.20 6.16 -13.32
N LYS A 16 -27.72 5.02 -13.85
CA LYS A 16 -26.32 4.78 -14.20
C LYS A 16 -25.67 5.80 -15.15
N SER A 17 -26.46 6.52 -15.94
CA SER A 17 -26.00 7.52 -16.91
C SER A 17 -26.03 8.96 -16.39
N PHE A 18 -26.47 9.18 -15.15
CA PHE A 18 -26.61 10.51 -14.56
C PHE A 18 -25.63 10.68 -13.39
N GLU A 19 -24.41 11.14 -13.68
CA GLU A 19 -23.34 11.39 -12.69
C GLU A 19 -23.82 12.25 -11.51
N ILE A 20 -24.67 13.26 -11.79
CA ILE A 20 -25.28 14.15 -10.79
C ILE A 20 -26.14 13.42 -9.75
N VAL A 21 -26.63 12.22 -10.08
CA VAL A 21 -27.43 11.35 -9.19
C VAL A 21 -26.54 10.29 -8.54
N VAL A 22 -25.58 9.73 -9.28
CA VAL A 22 -24.68 8.68 -8.77
C VAL A 22 -23.83 9.16 -7.60
N THR A 23 -23.18 10.32 -7.71
CA THR A 23 -22.33 10.88 -6.63
C THR A 23 -23.10 11.05 -5.30
N PRO A 24 -24.29 11.69 -5.26
CA PRO A 24 -25.11 11.74 -4.04
C PRO A 24 -25.51 10.38 -3.49
N LEU A 25 -25.86 9.41 -4.34
CA LEU A 25 -26.23 8.07 -3.88
C LEU A 25 -25.06 7.38 -3.16
N LEU A 26 -23.84 7.50 -3.69
CA LEU A 26 -22.64 6.98 -3.02
C LEU A 26 -22.37 7.67 -1.67
N LYS A 27 -22.63 8.98 -1.58
CA LYS A 27 -22.51 9.72 -0.31
C LYS A 27 -23.53 9.25 0.72
N VAL A 28 -24.79 9.08 0.32
CA VAL A 28 -25.84 8.54 1.21
C VAL A 28 -25.46 7.13 1.69
N ALA A 29 -24.91 6.29 0.81
CA ALA A 29 -24.43 4.97 1.19
C ALA A 29 -23.30 5.03 2.23
N LYS A 30 -22.34 5.94 2.05
CA LYS A 30 -21.28 6.21 3.03
C LYS A 30 -21.85 6.62 4.37
N ASP A 31 -22.74 7.61 4.40
CA ASP A 31 -23.28 8.16 5.64
C ASP A 31 -24.15 7.12 6.37
N LEU A 32 -24.83 6.24 5.62
CA LEU A 32 -25.56 5.09 6.18
C LEU A 32 -24.62 4.06 6.83
N VAL A 33 -23.47 3.75 6.21
CA VAL A 33 -22.46 2.88 6.83
C VAL A 33 -21.92 3.54 8.09
N GLU A 34 -21.45 4.79 8.00
CA GLU A 34 -20.84 5.54 9.11
C GLU A 34 -21.78 5.64 10.33
N ALA A 35 -23.07 5.91 10.13
CA ALA A 35 -24.03 6.05 11.21
C ALA A 35 -24.42 4.71 11.90
N ASN A 36 -24.26 3.56 11.22
CA ASN A 36 -24.78 2.29 11.71
C ASN A 36 -23.70 1.25 12.02
N LEU A 37 -22.49 1.40 11.50
CA LEU A 37 -21.49 0.32 11.51
C LEU A 37 -21.10 -0.15 12.92
N LEU A 38 -21.04 0.75 13.90
CA LEU A 38 -20.62 0.45 15.27
C LEU A 38 -21.77 -0.02 16.18
N SER A 39 -23.03 0.18 15.78
CA SER A 39 -24.20 -0.10 16.62
C SER A 39 -24.92 -1.41 16.27
N ILE A 40 -24.49 -2.09 15.20
CA ILE A 40 -25.17 -3.27 14.65
C ILE A 40 -24.49 -4.58 15.04
N SER A 41 -25.29 -5.66 15.10
CA SER A 41 -24.80 -7.03 15.36
C SER A 41 -23.89 -7.55 14.23
N ASP A 42 -23.11 -8.59 14.52
CA ASP A 42 -22.21 -9.24 13.55
C ASP A 42 -22.93 -9.72 12.29
N GLN A 43 -24.12 -10.31 12.45
CA GLN A 43 -24.93 -10.76 11.32
C GLN A 43 -25.36 -9.59 10.42
N GLN A 44 -25.70 -8.44 11.02
CA GLN A 44 -26.08 -7.23 10.28
C GLN A 44 -24.87 -6.56 9.62
N ALA A 45 -23.70 -6.63 10.26
CA ALA A 45 -22.46 -6.11 9.69
C ALA A 45 -21.99 -6.94 8.49
N SER A 46 -22.09 -8.28 8.56
CA SER A 46 -21.84 -9.15 7.41
C SER A 46 -22.76 -8.81 6.23
N LYS A 47 -24.06 -8.60 6.48
CA LYS A 47 -25.00 -8.11 5.47
C LYS A 47 -24.58 -6.75 4.92
N LEU A 48 -24.21 -5.79 5.78
CA LEU A 48 -23.78 -4.45 5.37
C LEU A 48 -22.52 -4.50 4.49
N CYS A 49 -21.52 -5.33 4.84
CA CYS A 49 -20.33 -5.57 4.04
C CYS A 49 -20.67 -6.16 2.66
N SER A 50 -21.58 -7.15 2.61
CA SER A 50 -22.04 -7.72 1.34
C SER A 50 -22.78 -6.69 0.47
N TRP A 51 -23.60 -5.84 1.09
CA TRP A 51 -24.31 -4.76 0.42
C TRP A 51 -23.36 -3.69 -0.15
N VAL A 52 -22.32 -3.30 0.61
CA VAL A 52 -21.28 -2.38 0.11
C VAL A 52 -20.56 -2.97 -1.11
N LEU A 53 -20.19 -4.26 -1.06
CA LEU A 53 -19.59 -4.95 -2.20
C LEU A 53 -20.52 -4.95 -3.42
N GLU A 54 -21.80 -5.25 -3.24
CA GLU A 54 -22.78 -5.26 -4.32
C GLU A 54 -22.94 -3.87 -4.94
N LEU A 55 -23.00 -2.83 -4.12
CA LEU A 55 -23.02 -1.43 -4.54
C LEU A 55 -21.80 -1.07 -5.39
N ILE A 56 -20.59 -1.44 -4.95
CA ILE A 56 -19.35 -1.22 -5.71
C ILE A 56 -19.39 -1.99 -7.04
N LYS A 57 -19.81 -3.25 -7.04
CA LYS A 57 -19.93 -4.07 -8.25
C LYS A 57 -20.85 -3.44 -9.29
N ILE A 58 -22.04 -3.00 -8.86
CA ILE A 58 -23.00 -2.33 -9.74
C ILE A 58 -22.40 -1.05 -10.32
N HIS A 59 -21.77 -0.23 -9.48
CA HIS A 59 -21.15 1.02 -9.91
C HIS A 59 -20.04 0.79 -10.96
N VAL A 60 -19.10 -0.12 -10.67
CA VAL A 60 -17.99 -0.44 -11.56
C VAL A 60 -18.50 -1.05 -12.88
N HIS A 61 -19.50 -1.93 -12.83
CA HIS A 61 -20.12 -2.50 -14.02
C HIS A 61 -20.79 -1.42 -14.89
N ASN A 62 -21.52 -0.50 -14.27
CA ASN A 62 -22.18 0.61 -14.94
C ASN A 62 -21.19 1.56 -15.63
N ARG A 63 -19.96 1.69 -15.11
CA ARG A 63 -18.88 2.48 -15.69
C ARG A 63 -18.16 1.78 -16.85
N LYS A 64 -17.93 0.47 -16.77
CA LYS A 64 -17.25 -0.31 -17.84
C LYS A 64 -17.97 -0.25 -19.20
N GLY A 65 -19.27 0.03 -19.22
CA GLY A 65 -20.07 0.18 -20.44
C GLY A 65 -20.11 1.59 -21.04
N GLN A 66 -19.48 2.59 -20.40
CA GLN A 66 -19.51 3.99 -20.86
C GLN A 66 -18.20 4.33 -21.58
N THR A 67 -18.14 4.09 -22.89
CA THR A 67 -17.07 4.63 -23.73
C THR A 67 -17.35 6.12 -23.98
N PHE A 68 -16.60 7.00 -23.30
CA PHE A 68 -16.74 8.44 -23.44
C PHE A 68 -16.31 8.90 -24.84
N SER A 69 -17.29 9.21 -25.69
CA SER A 69 -17.11 9.95 -26.94
C SER A 69 -17.60 11.39 -26.73
N GLY A 70 -16.68 12.36 -26.78
CA GLY A 70 -17.02 13.75 -27.12
C GLY A 70 -16.61 14.85 -26.12
N SER A 71 -15.79 15.77 -26.63
CA SER A 71 -15.59 17.17 -26.24
C SER A 71 -14.79 17.50 -24.97
N LYS A 72 -13.79 18.38 -25.14
CA LYS A 72 -12.82 18.82 -24.10
C LYS A 72 -13.46 19.46 -22.86
N ALA A 73 -14.62 20.13 -22.97
CA ALA A 73 -15.31 20.72 -21.82
C ALA A 73 -16.09 19.67 -20.97
N TRP A 74 -16.44 18.53 -21.58
CA TRP A 74 -17.04 17.39 -20.88
C TRP A 74 -15.99 16.57 -20.13
N HIS A 75 -14.73 16.61 -20.59
CA HIS A 75 -13.62 15.96 -19.91
C HIS A 75 -13.35 16.53 -18.52
N ASP A 76 -13.36 17.85 -18.34
CA ASP A 76 -13.04 18.45 -17.02
C ASP A 76 -14.12 18.15 -15.97
N ASN A 77 -15.41 18.22 -16.34
CA ASN A 77 -16.51 17.96 -15.41
C ASN A 77 -16.66 16.46 -15.11
N SER A 78 -16.49 15.59 -16.11
CA SER A 78 -16.55 14.14 -15.92
C SER A 78 -15.38 13.62 -15.08
N GLN A 79 -14.17 14.17 -15.25
CA GLN A 79 -13.02 13.85 -14.40
C GLN A 79 -13.24 14.24 -12.93
N LEU A 80 -13.88 15.39 -12.67
CA LEU A 80 -14.18 15.84 -11.32
C LEU A 80 -15.22 14.95 -10.63
N GLU A 81 -16.27 14.53 -11.36
CA GLU A 81 -17.27 13.58 -10.84
C GLU A 81 -16.66 12.19 -10.62
N GLU A 82 -15.84 11.70 -11.54
CA GLU A 82 -15.09 10.47 -11.36
C GLU A 82 -14.20 10.48 -10.12
N TYR A 83 -13.48 11.59 -9.89
CA TYR A 83 -12.73 11.77 -8.66
C TYR A 83 -13.64 11.72 -7.41
N ARG A 84 -14.81 12.38 -7.44
CA ARG A 84 -15.76 12.39 -6.31
C ARG A 84 -16.31 11.00 -6.02
N GLU A 85 -16.63 10.24 -7.06
CA GLU A 85 -17.13 8.87 -6.97
C GLU A 85 -16.04 7.94 -6.40
N LEU A 86 -14.84 7.92 -6.98
CA LEU A 86 -13.73 7.11 -6.48
C LEU A 86 -13.38 7.43 -5.02
N LYS A 87 -13.37 8.72 -4.67
CA LYS A 87 -13.17 9.16 -3.30
C LYS A 87 -14.26 8.66 -2.36
N ALA A 88 -15.53 8.68 -2.80
CA ALA A 88 -16.64 8.15 -2.00
C ALA A 88 -16.51 6.64 -1.78
N LEU A 89 -16.13 5.88 -2.81
CA LEU A 89 -15.93 4.44 -2.72
C LEU A 89 -14.76 4.07 -1.80
N LEU A 90 -13.61 4.74 -1.93
CA LEU A 90 -12.48 4.51 -1.02
C LEU A 90 -12.85 4.84 0.42
N LYS A 91 -13.54 5.97 0.65
CA LYS A 91 -14.04 6.31 1.99
C LYS A 91 -15.01 5.28 2.52
N LEU A 92 -15.89 4.72 1.69
CA LEU A 92 -16.82 3.66 2.09
C LEU A 92 -16.06 2.42 2.57
N LEU A 93 -15.02 2.00 1.85
CA LEU A 93 -14.15 0.89 2.25
C LEU A 93 -13.36 1.19 3.53
N THR A 94 -12.81 2.39 3.66
CA THR A 94 -12.14 2.84 4.90
C THR A 94 -13.10 2.88 6.09
N GLN A 95 -14.37 3.21 5.87
CA GLN A 95 -15.37 3.20 6.95
C GLN A 95 -15.62 1.78 7.44
N LEU A 96 -15.69 0.78 6.54
CA LEU A 96 -15.85 -0.62 6.94
C LEU A 96 -14.76 -1.09 7.91
N THR A 97 -13.51 -0.63 7.74
CA THR A 97 -12.41 -1.00 8.64
C THR A 97 -12.51 -0.44 10.06
N GLN A 98 -13.35 0.58 10.30
CA GLN A 98 -13.54 1.12 11.65
C GLN A 98 -14.15 0.11 12.62
N ARG A 99 -14.98 -0.81 12.10
CA ARG A 99 -15.52 -1.91 12.90
C ARG A 99 -14.42 -2.86 13.37
N ASP A 100 -13.52 -3.24 12.48
CA ASP A 100 -12.37 -4.09 12.81
C ASP A 100 -11.52 -3.46 13.91
N VAL A 101 -11.33 -2.14 13.88
CA VAL A 101 -10.61 -1.41 14.94
C VAL A 101 -11.35 -1.49 16.28
N ALA A 102 -12.68 -1.32 16.27
CA ALA A 102 -13.51 -1.36 17.47
C ALA A 102 -13.60 -2.77 18.08
N GLU A 103 -13.55 -3.82 17.26
CA GLU A 103 -13.70 -5.23 17.66
C GLU A 103 -12.34 -5.93 17.89
N ARG A 104 -11.21 -5.21 17.82
CA ARG A 104 -9.87 -5.76 18.09
C ARG A 104 -9.84 -6.51 19.42
N GLY A 105 -9.64 -7.83 19.34
CA GLY A 105 -9.54 -8.72 20.50
C GLY A 105 -10.85 -9.43 20.91
N GLN A 106 -11.97 -9.15 20.25
CA GLN A 106 -13.27 -9.81 20.54
C GLN A 106 -13.62 -10.94 19.55
N GLY A 107 -12.79 -11.15 18.53
CA GLY A 107 -12.98 -12.23 17.55
C GLY A 107 -14.32 -12.10 16.83
N SER A 108 -14.50 -11.04 16.04
CA SER A 108 -15.74 -10.88 15.27
C SER A 108 -15.83 -11.94 14.17
N GLY A 109 -17.04 -12.50 14.01
CA GLY A 109 -17.32 -13.48 12.96
C GLY A 109 -17.44 -12.88 11.56
N VAL A 110 -17.18 -11.57 11.41
CA VAL A 110 -17.41 -10.80 10.18
C VAL A 110 -16.09 -10.62 9.44
N ASP A 111 -16.02 -11.14 8.20
CA ASP A 111 -14.86 -10.91 7.34
C ASP A 111 -14.94 -9.54 6.63
N VAL A 112 -14.79 -8.46 7.41
CA VAL A 112 -14.72 -7.08 6.90
C VAL A 112 -13.61 -6.95 5.86
N SER A 113 -12.47 -7.59 6.10
CA SER A 113 -11.32 -7.49 5.22
C SER A 113 -11.57 -8.09 3.83
N GLN A 114 -12.35 -9.17 3.71
CA GLN A 114 -12.75 -9.73 2.42
C GLN A 114 -13.59 -8.73 1.63
N ALA A 115 -14.47 -7.99 2.30
CA ALA A 115 -15.24 -6.93 1.67
C ALA A 115 -14.36 -5.75 1.24
N VAL A 116 -13.38 -5.37 2.05
CA VAL A 116 -12.44 -4.31 1.70
C VAL A 116 -11.54 -4.70 0.52
N PHE A 117 -10.98 -5.91 0.53
CA PHE A 117 -10.14 -6.40 -0.58
C PHE A 117 -10.94 -6.60 -1.86
N GLY A 118 -12.12 -7.23 -1.79
CA GLY A 118 -12.99 -7.39 -2.94
C GLY A 118 -13.43 -6.04 -3.52
N GLY A 119 -13.67 -5.03 -2.67
CA GLY A 119 -13.97 -3.67 -3.09
C GLY A 119 -12.77 -3.00 -3.77
N LEU A 120 -11.58 -3.09 -3.17
CA LEU A 120 -10.34 -2.54 -3.72
C LEU A 120 -10.00 -3.13 -5.09
N GLU A 121 -10.14 -4.44 -5.26
CA GLU A 121 -9.91 -5.12 -6.54
C GLU A 121 -10.81 -4.58 -7.65
N LEU A 122 -12.07 -4.26 -7.32
CA LEU A 122 -13.01 -3.71 -8.29
C LEU A 122 -12.71 -2.25 -8.65
N ILE A 123 -12.16 -1.49 -7.70
CA ILE A 123 -11.87 -0.05 -7.86
C ILE A 123 -10.49 0.18 -8.51
N LEU A 124 -9.51 -0.74 -8.31
CA LEU A 124 -8.13 -0.59 -8.80
C LEU A 124 -8.03 -0.25 -10.30
N PRO A 125 -8.76 -0.93 -11.21
CA PRO A 125 -8.70 -0.59 -12.64
C PRO A 125 -9.26 0.80 -12.98
N LEU A 126 -10.13 1.36 -12.13
CA LEU A 126 -10.62 2.72 -12.28
C LEU A 126 -9.61 3.76 -11.76
N MET A 127 -8.78 3.37 -10.79
CA MET A 127 -7.76 4.25 -10.22
C MET A 127 -6.52 4.38 -11.10
N THR A 128 -6.14 3.34 -11.85
CA THR A 128 -4.91 3.34 -12.68
C THR A 128 -4.84 4.47 -13.70
N THR A 129 -5.97 5.05 -14.09
CA THR A 129 -6.03 6.15 -15.07
C THR A 129 -5.85 7.54 -14.43
N HIS A 130 -6.11 7.69 -13.11
CA HIS A 130 -6.29 9.01 -12.50
C HIS A 130 -5.62 9.23 -11.14
N ILE A 131 -5.09 8.18 -10.48
CA ILE A 131 -4.53 8.30 -9.12
C ILE A 131 -3.36 9.28 -9.06
N GLY A 132 -2.57 9.43 -10.13
CA GLY A 132 -1.45 10.37 -10.20
C GLY A 132 -1.86 11.85 -10.13
N PHE A 133 -3.09 12.20 -10.54
CA PHE A 133 -3.54 13.60 -10.62
C PHE A 133 -4.16 14.13 -9.33
N TYR A 134 -4.60 13.24 -8.42
CA TYR A 134 -5.40 13.64 -7.25
C TYR A 134 -4.74 13.25 -5.92
N PRO A 135 -3.97 14.16 -5.30
CA PRO A 135 -3.36 14.04 -3.97
C PRO A 135 -4.18 13.28 -2.92
N GLN A 136 -5.38 13.79 -2.66
CA GLN A 136 -6.28 13.26 -1.63
C GLN A 136 -6.76 11.83 -1.92
N LEU A 137 -6.85 11.43 -3.20
CA LEU A 137 -7.25 10.08 -3.57
C LEU A 137 -6.11 9.09 -3.30
N ARG A 138 -4.87 9.49 -3.62
CA ARG A 138 -3.66 8.72 -3.30
C ARG A 138 -3.54 8.48 -1.81
N ALA A 139 -3.65 9.55 -1.01
CA ALA A 139 -3.54 9.47 0.43
C ALA A 139 -4.56 8.48 1.03
N LEU A 140 -5.83 8.53 0.57
CA LEU A 140 -6.86 7.59 1.00
C LEU A 140 -6.53 6.14 0.60
N TYR A 141 -6.07 5.92 -0.62
CA TYR A 141 -5.71 4.59 -1.11
C TYR A 141 -4.55 3.97 -0.32
N TYR A 142 -3.42 4.70 -0.19
CA TYR A 142 -2.25 4.18 0.51
C TYR A 142 -2.47 4.06 2.01
N SER A 143 -3.25 4.96 2.62
CA SER A 143 -3.65 4.83 4.03
C SER A 143 -4.49 3.56 4.26
N LEU A 144 -5.42 3.25 3.35
CA LEU A 144 -6.19 2.01 3.42
C LEU A 144 -5.30 0.78 3.23
N LEU A 145 -4.38 0.79 2.27
CA LEU A 145 -3.42 -0.31 2.09
C LEU A 145 -2.51 -0.51 3.30
N SER A 146 -2.00 0.57 3.88
CA SER A 146 -1.18 0.52 5.11
C SER A 146 -1.94 -0.14 6.24
N TYR A 147 -3.20 0.27 6.46
CA TYR A 147 -4.07 -0.34 7.45
C TYR A 147 -4.28 -1.84 7.19
N MET A 148 -4.59 -2.22 5.94
CA MET A 148 -4.81 -3.63 5.59
C MET A 148 -3.54 -4.46 5.78
N ALA A 149 -2.37 -3.90 5.48
CA ALA A 149 -1.08 -4.54 5.72
C ALA A 149 -0.77 -4.70 7.21
N GLU A 150 -1.15 -3.72 8.05
CA GLU A 150 -0.90 -3.78 9.48
C GLU A 150 -1.84 -4.76 10.21
N VAL A 151 -3.12 -4.80 9.82
CA VAL A 151 -4.15 -5.56 10.55
C VAL A 151 -4.43 -6.91 9.91
N HIS A 152 -4.40 -7.00 8.59
CA HIS A 152 -4.87 -8.16 7.82
C HIS A 152 -3.78 -8.75 6.93
N ALA A 153 -2.51 -8.66 7.36
CA ALA A 153 -1.34 -9.15 6.62
C ALA A 153 -1.48 -10.61 6.15
N ALA A 154 -2.02 -11.49 7.00
CA ALA A 154 -2.24 -12.90 6.67
C ALA A 154 -3.21 -13.07 5.49
N ARG A 155 -4.28 -12.26 5.45
CA ARG A 155 -5.25 -12.29 4.36
C ARG A 155 -4.70 -11.68 3.08
N LEU A 156 -3.89 -10.62 3.18
CA LEU A 156 -3.11 -10.13 2.04
C LEU A 156 -2.20 -11.22 1.49
N GLY A 157 -1.45 -11.93 2.36
CA GLY A 157 -0.63 -13.07 1.96
C GLY A 157 -1.43 -14.20 1.32
N ALA A 158 -2.72 -14.36 1.66
CA ALA A 158 -3.60 -15.37 1.09
C ALA A 158 -4.20 -15.00 -0.28
N LEU A 159 -4.10 -13.74 -0.72
CA LEU A 159 -4.62 -13.29 -2.02
C LEU A 159 -4.03 -14.12 -3.19
N PRO A 160 -4.74 -14.22 -4.32
CA PRO A 160 -4.18 -14.69 -5.58
C PRO A 160 -2.91 -13.90 -5.97
N PRO A 161 -1.87 -14.56 -6.53
CA PRO A 161 -0.61 -13.90 -6.87
C PRO A 161 -0.76 -12.67 -7.75
N GLN A 162 -1.66 -12.70 -8.73
CA GLN A 162 -1.91 -11.56 -9.62
C GLN A 162 -2.44 -10.33 -8.87
N GLN A 163 -3.39 -10.52 -7.94
CA GLN A 163 -3.96 -9.43 -7.17
C GLN A 163 -2.94 -8.84 -6.20
N PHE A 164 -2.19 -9.71 -5.51
CA PHE A 164 -1.13 -9.26 -4.61
C PHE A 164 -0.03 -8.50 -5.37
N SER A 165 0.36 -9.00 -6.55
CA SER A 165 1.35 -8.37 -7.42
C SER A 165 0.94 -6.94 -7.81
N GLN A 166 -0.34 -6.72 -8.14
CA GLN A 166 -0.84 -5.37 -8.44
C GLN A 166 -0.75 -4.41 -7.24
N LEU A 167 -1.11 -4.88 -6.04
CA LEU A 167 -0.98 -4.09 -4.81
C LEU A 167 0.49 -3.79 -4.52
N ALA A 168 1.36 -4.80 -4.61
CA ALA A 168 2.80 -4.66 -4.40
C ALA A 168 3.44 -3.68 -5.39
N SER A 169 3.06 -3.74 -6.68
CA SER A 169 3.49 -2.77 -7.68
C SER A 169 3.03 -1.35 -7.37
N SER A 170 1.83 -1.16 -6.82
CA SER A 170 1.38 0.18 -6.41
C SER A 170 2.21 0.74 -5.24
N LEU A 171 2.55 -0.10 -4.26
CA LEU A 171 3.44 0.29 -3.15
C LEU A 171 4.86 0.60 -3.65
N GLU A 172 5.42 -0.26 -4.50
CA GLU A 172 6.74 -0.07 -5.09
C GLU A 172 6.81 1.27 -5.85
N TYR A 173 5.81 1.52 -6.71
CA TYR A 173 5.70 2.78 -7.45
C TYR A 173 5.66 3.98 -6.50
N CYS A 174 4.83 3.93 -5.44
CA CYS A 174 4.74 5.02 -4.48
C CYS A 174 6.03 5.29 -3.72
N ILE A 175 6.80 4.24 -3.42
CA ILE A 175 8.06 4.38 -2.68
C ILE A 175 9.14 5.01 -3.56
N ARG A 176 9.18 4.67 -4.86
CA ARG A 176 10.20 5.17 -5.80
C ARG A 176 9.90 6.54 -6.41
N ASP A 177 8.62 6.89 -6.51
CA ASP A 177 8.21 8.14 -7.12
C ASP A 177 8.21 9.27 -6.08
N VAL A 178 8.42 10.51 -6.52
CA VAL A 178 8.40 11.70 -5.65
C VAL A 178 6.95 12.12 -5.44
N LEU A 179 6.21 11.26 -4.75
CA LEU A 179 4.83 11.52 -4.35
C LEU A 179 4.76 12.29 -3.03
N GLU A 180 3.54 12.64 -2.62
CA GLU A 180 3.27 13.24 -1.31
C GLU A 180 3.83 12.41 -0.17
N VAL A 181 4.46 13.11 0.78
CA VAL A 181 5.06 12.53 1.99
C VAL A 181 4.11 11.58 2.71
N GLU A 182 2.81 11.94 2.83
CA GLU A 182 1.80 11.09 3.48
C GLU A 182 1.58 9.76 2.76
N SER A 183 1.53 9.77 1.42
CA SER A 183 1.33 8.56 0.60
C SER A 183 2.57 7.65 0.65
N VAL A 184 3.75 8.26 0.59
CA VAL A 184 5.03 7.56 0.73
C VAL A 184 5.14 6.94 2.12
N GLN A 185 4.83 7.71 3.17
CA GLN A 185 4.87 7.23 4.55
C GLN A 185 3.93 6.04 4.75
N ALA A 186 2.68 6.14 4.27
CA ALA A 186 1.74 5.03 4.34
C ALA A 186 2.23 3.80 3.56
N SER A 187 2.87 3.98 2.41
CA SER A 187 3.44 2.86 1.64
C SER A 187 4.64 2.20 2.33
N LEU A 188 5.47 2.99 3.01
CA LEU A 188 6.59 2.48 3.82
C LEU A 188 6.07 1.73 5.05
N GLU A 189 5.05 2.26 5.73
CA GLU A 189 4.37 1.59 6.85
C GLU A 189 3.75 0.24 6.42
N ALA A 190 3.11 0.21 5.24
CA ALA A 190 2.59 -1.01 4.63
C ALA A 190 3.70 -2.03 4.36
N ALA A 191 4.81 -1.59 3.73
CA ALA A 191 5.97 -2.45 3.46
C ALA A 191 6.59 -2.99 4.76
N ALA A 192 6.69 -2.16 5.79
CA ALA A 192 7.17 -2.56 7.11
C ALA A 192 6.26 -3.63 7.74
N ALA A 193 4.94 -3.46 7.66
CA ALA A 193 3.97 -4.42 8.17
C ALA A 193 4.05 -5.77 7.43
N LEU A 194 4.12 -5.73 6.09
CA LEU A 194 4.28 -6.94 5.27
C LEU A 194 5.60 -7.67 5.58
N GLY A 195 6.71 -6.95 5.70
CA GLY A 195 8.00 -7.53 6.06
C GLY A 195 7.98 -8.19 7.44
N ARG A 196 7.40 -7.52 8.44
CA ARG A 196 7.24 -8.08 9.80
C ARG A 196 6.41 -9.36 9.78
N TRP A 197 5.26 -9.32 9.12
CA TRP A 197 4.40 -10.49 9.02
C TRP A 197 5.07 -11.65 8.27
N HIS A 198 5.75 -11.37 7.16
CA HIS A 198 6.49 -12.38 6.40
C HIS A 198 7.53 -13.09 7.27
N LEU A 199 8.30 -12.35 8.07
CA LEU A 199 9.26 -12.93 9.00
C LEU A 199 8.59 -13.75 10.10
N GLN A 200 7.55 -13.20 10.72
CA GLN A 200 6.79 -13.90 11.77
C GLN A 200 6.21 -15.22 11.26
N ASP A 201 5.61 -15.23 10.07
CA ASP A 201 5.06 -16.43 9.46
C ASP A 201 6.15 -17.45 9.11
N ARG A 202 7.31 -16.99 8.59
CA ARG A 202 8.47 -17.87 8.34
C ARG A 202 9.03 -18.49 9.61
N PHE A 203 9.14 -17.73 10.70
CA PHE A 203 9.56 -18.27 12.00
C PHE A 203 8.56 -19.29 12.55
N ALA A 204 7.27 -19.16 12.22
CA ALA A 204 6.24 -20.14 12.54
C ALA A 204 6.21 -21.36 11.58
N GLY A 205 7.12 -21.43 10.60
CA GLY A 205 7.21 -22.52 9.62
C GLY A 205 6.37 -22.33 8.35
N GLY A 206 5.74 -21.15 8.19
CA GLY A 206 5.03 -20.75 6.98
C GLY A 206 5.94 -20.24 5.88
N VAL A 207 5.34 -19.80 4.77
CA VAL A 207 6.04 -19.26 3.59
C VAL A 207 5.93 -17.72 3.49
N GLY A 208 5.14 -17.10 4.36
CA GLY A 208 4.80 -15.68 4.34
C GLY A 208 4.29 -15.25 2.97
N ILE A 209 4.72 -14.05 2.53
CA ILE A 209 4.50 -13.59 1.14
C ILE A 209 5.49 -14.18 0.12
N GLY A 210 6.29 -15.21 0.46
CA GLY A 210 7.36 -15.73 -0.40
C GLY A 210 6.87 -16.38 -1.71
N LYS A 211 5.58 -16.74 -1.80
CA LYS A 211 4.94 -17.21 -3.04
C LYS A 211 4.61 -16.10 -4.03
N HIS A 212 4.69 -14.83 -3.61
CA HIS A 212 4.30 -13.68 -4.39
C HIS A 212 5.49 -13.05 -5.09
N THR A 213 5.32 -12.76 -6.37
CA THR A 213 6.32 -12.11 -7.22
C THR A 213 5.78 -10.82 -7.82
N MET A 214 6.71 -9.92 -8.10
CA MET A 214 6.45 -8.73 -8.91
C MET A 214 6.26 -9.13 -10.38
N PRO A 215 5.68 -8.26 -11.23
CA PRO A 215 5.58 -8.53 -12.67
C PRO A 215 6.94 -8.77 -13.35
N SER A 216 8.01 -8.22 -12.78
CA SER A 216 9.41 -8.45 -13.22
C SER A 216 9.94 -9.86 -12.91
N GLY A 217 9.21 -10.65 -12.12
CA GLY A 217 9.63 -11.97 -11.64
C GLY A 217 10.44 -11.95 -10.34
N SER A 218 10.82 -10.79 -9.81
CA SER A 218 11.48 -10.70 -8.51
C SER A 218 10.52 -10.98 -7.35
N LEU A 219 11.05 -11.45 -6.22
CA LEU A 219 10.26 -11.58 -4.99
C LEU A 219 9.81 -10.19 -4.53
N VAL A 220 8.57 -10.09 -4.04
CA VAL A 220 8.01 -8.80 -3.58
C VAL A 220 8.84 -8.17 -2.47
N ILE A 221 9.30 -8.97 -1.50
CA ILE A 221 10.19 -8.50 -0.41
C ILE A 221 11.45 -7.84 -0.98
N SER A 222 12.09 -8.49 -1.96
CA SER A 222 13.32 -8.00 -2.59
C SER A 222 13.08 -6.69 -3.34
N ALA A 223 12.00 -6.59 -4.12
CA ALA A 223 11.67 -5.37 -4.86
C ALA A 223 11.33 -4.18 -3.93
N LEU A 224 10.60 -4.43 -2.84
CA LEU A 224 10.32 -3.40 -1.85
C LEU A 224 11.61 -2.96 -1.13
N MET A 225 12.49 -3.89 -0.77
CA MET A 225 13.78 -3.59 -0.13
C MET A 225 14.64 -2.68 -1.04
N GLU A 226 14.77 -3.06 -2.32
CA GLU A 226 15.47 -2.27 -3.33
C GLU A 226 14.90 -0.87 -3.47
N SER A 227 13.57 -0.74 -3.49
CA SER A 227 12.89 0.54 -3.63
C SER A 227 13.12 1.45 -2.43
N VAL A 228 13.08 0.90 -1.22
CA VAL A 228 13.37 1.66 0.02
C VAL A 228 14.83 2.11 0.05
N LEU A 229 15.78 1.23 -0.30
CA LEU A 229 17.20 1.59 -0.39
C LEU A 229 17.45 2.66 -1.46
N HIS A 230 16.83 2.51 -2.63
CA HIS A 230 16.95 3.48 -3.71
C HIS A 230 16.47 4.86 -3.24
N ARG A 231 15.27 4.94 -2.65
CA ARG A 231 14.75 6.19 -2.08
C ARG A 231 15.73 6.79 -1.07
N LEU A 232 16.17 6.00 -0.10
CA LEU A 232 17.08 6.45 0.93
C LEU A 232 18.43 6.92 0.37
N LEU A 233 18.95 6.30 -0.68
CA LEU A 233 20.25 6.66 -1.24
C LEU A 233 20.18 7.82 -2.24
N PHE A 234 19.12 7.94 -3.02
CA PHE A 234 19.08 8.83 -4.18
C PHE A 234 18.09 9.99 -4.06
N GLU A 235 17.07 9.89 -3.21
CA GLU A 235 16.08 10.96 -3.09
C GLU A 235 16.38 11.94 -1.95
N ASP A 236 16.26 13.23 -2.23
CA ASP A 236 16.50 14.30 -1.25
C ASP A 236 15.38 14.40 -0.22
N SER A 237 14.12 14.19 -0.65
CA SER A 237 12.92 14.20 0.19
C SER A 237 12.80 12.99 1.13
N ALA A 238 13.74 12.04 1.07
CA ALA A 238 13.73 10.88 1.93
C ALA A 238 13.99 11.22 3.42
N THR A 239 14.46 12.43 3.74
CA THR A 239 14.64 12.87 5.14
C THR A 239 13.32 12.89 5.91
N ASP A 240 12.23 13.31 5.26
CA ASP A 240 10.91 13.45 5.89
C ASP A 240 10.28 12.08 6.19
N THR A 241 10.74 11.05 5.50
CA THR A 241 10.23 9.66 5.61
C THR A 241 11.29 8.69 6.14
N ALA A 242 12.42 9.19 6.65
CA ALA A 242 13.58 8.39 7.01
C ALA A 242 13.27 7.35 8.10
N ASP A 243 12.47 7.72 9.11
CA ASP A 243 12.08 6.80 10.19
C ASP A 243 11.18 5.67 9.67
N ALA A 244 10.20 5.99 8.82
CA ALA A 244 9.31 5.01 8.22
C ALA A 244 10.07 4.08 7.26
N ALA A 245 11.00 4.65 6.48
CA ALA A 245 11.88 3.90 5.59
C ALA A 245 12.81 2.96 6.36
N ALA A 246 13.35 3.40 7.51
CA ALA A 246 14.16 2.54 8.36
C ALA A 246 13.36 1.37 8.96
N ASP A 247 12.13 1.65 9.42
CA ASP A 247 11.23 0.63 9.95
C ASP A 247 10.75 -0.36 8.90
N ALA A 248 10.65 0.07 7.64
CA ALA A 248 10.40 -0.80 6.49
C ALA A 248 11.63 -1.62 6.12
N LEU A 249 12.80 -0.99 6.05
CA LEU A 249 14.01 -1.61 5.56
C LEU A 249 14.49 -2.75 6.47
N LEU A 250 14.40 -2.60 7.79
CA LEU A 250 14.87 -3.63 8.73
C LEU A 250 14.27 -5.03 8.49
N PRO A 251 12.94 -5.22 8.52
CA PRO A 251 12.35 -6.53 8.27
C PRO A 251 12.59 -7.01 6.83
N LEU A 252 12.71 -6.11 5.86
CA LEU A 252 12.98 -6.49 4.47
C LEU A 252 14.42 -7.03 4.30
N LEU A 253 15.42 -6.42 4.96
CA LEU A 253 16.80 -6.89 4.97
C LEU A 253 16.93 -8.28 5.60
N LEU A 254 16.28 -8.49 6.75
CA LEU A 254 16.26 -9.78 7.44
C LEU A 254 15.59 -10.87 6.59
N ALA A 255 14.59 -10.49 5.78
CA ALA A 255 13.85 -11.43 4.95
C ALA A 255 14.59 -11.82 3.65
N SER A 256 15.38 -10.91 3.07
CA SER A 256 16.10 -11.10 1.80
C SER A 256 17.58 -10.68 1.89
N PRO A 257 18.42 -11.36 2.71
CA PRO A 257 19.84 -11.02 2.86
C PRO A 257 20.63 -11.18 1.55
N GLU A 258 20.28 -12.16 0.72
CA GLU A 258 20.94 -12.40 -0.57
C GLU A 258 20.75 -11.22 -1.53
N THR A 259 19.54 -10.64 -1.58
CA THR A 259 19.28 -9.46 -2.40
C THR A 259 20.11 -8.28 -1.94
N TYR A 260 20.27 -8.09 -0.62
CA TYR A 260 21.09 -7.01 -0.08
C TYR A 260 22.57 -7.18 -0.47
N GLN A 261 23.10 -8.40 -0.36
CA GLN A 261 24.47 -8.72 -0.76
C GLN A 261 24.68 -8.46 -2.26
N ALA A 262 23.75 -8.89 -3.12
CA ALA A 262 23.81 -8.66 -4.56
C ALA A 262 23.82 -7.16 -4.90
N LEU A 263 23.00 -6.35 -4.23
CA LEU A 263 23.00 -4.89 -4.39
C LEU A 263 24.32 -4.27 -3.94
N GLY A 264 24.86 -4.71 -2.79
CA GLY A 264 26.17 -4.27 -2.31
C GLY A 264 27.28 -4.54 -3.32
N HIS A 265 27.31 -5.74 -3.90
CA HIS A 265 28.25 -6.09 -4.96
C HIS A 265 28.05 -5.25 -6.23
N SER A 266 26.81 -5.00 -6.64
CA SER A 266 26.51 -4.15 -7.79
C SER A 266 26.96 -2.70 -7.59
N LEU A 267 26.80 -2.15 -6.39
CA LEU A 267 27.26 -0.79 -6.08
C LEU A 267 28.80 -0.70 -6.09
N LEU A 268 29.48 -1.70 -5.51
CA LEU A 268 30.94 -1.79 -5.51
C LEU A 268 31.52 -1.99 -6.91
N SER A 269 30.89 -2.81 -7.75
CA SER A 269 31.34 -3.07 -9.13
C SER A 269 31.16 -1.84 -10.03
N THR A 270 30.03 -1.14 -9.90
CA THR A 270 29.77 0.11 -10.64
C THR A 270 30.82 1.17 -10.32
N ARG A 271 31.23 1.28 -9.04
CA ARG A 271 32.31 2.19 -8.60
C ARG A 271 33.70 1.77 -9.09
N SER A 272 33.97 0.47 -9.11
CA SER A 272 35.22 -0.06 -9.66
C SER A 272 35.38 0.30 -11.13
N ALA A 273 34.29 0.23 -11.89
CA ALA A 273 34.27 0.64 -13.30
C ALA A 273 34.38 2.16 -13.50
N ALA A 274 33.91 2.98 -12.55
CA ALA A 274 33.95 4.43 -12.61
C ALA A 274 35.33 5.04 -12.28
N GLY A 275 36.32 4.23 -11.85
CA GLY A 275 37.66 4.71 -11.51
C GLY A 275 37.75 5.42 -10.15
N ASP A 276 36.76 5.22 -9.28
CA ASP A 276 36.77 5.76 -7.92
C ASP A 276 37.94 5.19 -7.10
N GLY A 277 38.55 6.03 -6.26
CA GLY A 277 39.71 5.65 -5.45
C GLY A 277 39.43 4.45 -4.52
N ALA A 278 40.44 3.60 -4.31
CA ALA A 278 40.36 2.40 -3.47
C ALA A 278 39.80 2.68 -2.06
N THR A 279 40.03 3.89 -1.54
CA THR A 279 39.49 4.36 -0.26
C THR A 279 37.97 4.46 -0.27
N ALA A 280 37.34 5.01 -1.32
CA ALA A 280 35.89 5.13 -1.40
C ALA A 280 35.19 3.76 -1.52
N GLN A 281 35.84 2.81 -2.20
CA GLN A 281 35.34 1.44 -2.30
C GLN A 281 35.40 0.72 -0.96
N GLN A 282 36.52 0.86 -0.24
CA GLN A 282 36.66 0.29 1.10
C GLN A 282 35.63 0.88 2.08
N THR A 283 35.48 2.21 2.11
CA THR A 283 34.47 2.87 2.95
C THR A 283 33.05 2.41 2.63
N LEU A 284 32.72 2.20 1.35
CA LEU A 284 31.42 1.69 0.95
C LEU A 284 31.19 0.25 1.42
N ALA A 285 32.20 -0.62 1.29
CA ALA A 285 32.13 -2.00 1.75
C ALA A 285 31.98 -2.10 3.28
N GLU A 286 32.73 -1.29 4.03
CA GLU A 286 32.63 -1.20 5.49
C GLU A 286 31.24 -0.71 5.91
N ALA A 287 30.73 0.36 5.29
CA ALA A 287 29.41 0.89 5.60
C ALA A 287 28.27 -0.12 5.32
N LEU A 288 28.37 -0.88 4.22
CA LEU A 288 27.42 -1.96 3.92
C LEU A 288 27.46 -3.07 4.97
N GLY A 289 28.66 -3.47 5.40
CA GLY A 289 28.84 -4.47 6.47
C GLY A 289 28.28 -4.00 7.82
N GLU A 290 28.61 -2.78 8.25
CA GLU A 290 28.16 -2.20 9.52
C GLU A 290 26.63 -2.07 9.61
N LEU A 291 25.95 -1.83 8.47
CA LEU A 291 24.50 -1.69 8.45
C LEU A 291 23.79 -2.98 8.89
N VAL A 292 24.33 -4.13 8.49
CA VAL A 292 23.76 -5.45 8.77
C VAL A 292 24.42 -6.18 9.94
N ASP A 293 25.53 -5.65 10.46
CA ASP A 293 26.27 -6.29 11.56
C ASP A 293 25.39 -6.53 12.80
N GLY A 294 25.39 -7.75 13.32
CA GLY A 294 24.57 -8.10 14.48
C GLY A 294 23.07 -7.88 14.29
N LEU A 295 22.54 -7.94 13.06
CA LEU A 295 21.11 -8.16 12.83
C LEU A 295 20.80 -9.65 13.00
N HIS A 296 20.27 -10.04 14.15
CA HIS A 296 19.89 -11.43 14.48
C HIS A 296 18.39 -11.53 14.70
N ASP A 297 17.69 -12.35 13.90
CA ASP A 297 16.32 -12.92 13.96
C ASP A 297 15.16 -12.15 14.64
N GLY A 298 15.37 -10.91 15.05
CA GLY A 298 14.50 -10.14 15.92
C GLY A 298 14.15 -8.78 15.32
N ILE A 299 12.89 -8.38 15.55
CA ILE A 299 12.37 -7.05 15.20
C ILE A 299 11.93 -6.33 16.49
N SER A 300 12.75 -6.47 17.54
CA SER A 300 12.47 -5.83 18.81
C SER A 300 12.52 -4.31 18.68
N ARG A 301 11.88 -3.59 19.61
CA ARG A 301 11.94 -2.13 19.66
C ARG A 301 13.38 -1.62 19.82
N THR A 302 14.22 -2.39 20.51
CA THR A 302 15.64 -2.06 20.74
C THR A 302 16.45 -2.20 19.46
N GLU A 303 16.26 -3.29 18.71
CA GLU A 303 16.94 -3.51 17.42
C GLU A 303 16.55 -2.45 16.40
N ARG A 304 15.26 -2.07 16.32
CA ARG A 304 14.81 -0.97 15.46
C ARG A 304 15.52 0.34 15.76
N ARG A 305 15.65 0.72 17.04
CA ARG A 305 16.36 1.94 17.43
C ARG A 305 17.84 1.88 17.06
N LYS A 306 18.51 0.75 17.32
CA LYS A 306 19.92 0.53 16.93
C LYS A 306 20.10 0.58 15.42
N PHE A 307 19.19 -0.03 14.67
CA PHE A 307 19.22 -0.04 13.21
C PHE A 307 19.04 1.36 12.63
N ARG A 308 18.07 2.15 13.11
CA ARG A 308 17.90 3.55 12.69
C ARG A 308 19.16 4.38 12.88
N SER A 309 19.85 4.23 14.01
CA SER A 309 21.11 4.94 14.28
C SER A 309 22.22 4.52 13.30
N ARG A 310 22.34 3.23 13.01
CA ARG A 310 23.30 2.72 12.01
C ARG A 310 22.96 3.18 10.60
N LEU A 311 21.69 3.14 10.22
CA LEU A 311 21.22 3.61 8.92
C LEU A 311 21.49 5.10 8.74
N SER A 312 21.28 5.93 9.76
CA SER A 312 21.61 7.37 9.68
C SER A 312 23.11 7.59 9.37
N LYS A 313 24.01 6.87 10.05
CA LYS A 313 25.45 6.92 9.76
C LYS A 313 25.76 6.42 8.35
N PHE A 314 25.19 5.28 7.97
CA PHE A 314 25.32 4.72 6.63
C PHE A 314 24.92 5.71 5.54
N LEU A 315 23.79 6.41 5.69
CA LEU A 315 23.32 7.38 4.70
C LEU A 315 24.23 8.60 4.58
N VAL A 316 24.79 9.10 5.69
CA VAL A 316 25.76 10.21 5.64
C VAL A 316 26.99 9.80 4.84
N THR A 317 27.55 8.62 5.12
CA THR A 317 28.74 8.11 4.43
C THR A 317 28.46 7.78 2.97
N VAL A 318 27.41 7.01 2.71
CA VAL A 318 27.14 6.44 1.39
C VAL A 318 26.50 7.45 0.44
N ARG A 319 25.67 8.40 0.90
CA ARG A 319 25.16 9.46 0.01
C ARG A 319 26.30 10.34 -0.49
N GLY A 320 27.25 10.70 0.37
CA GLY A 320 28.43 11.48 -0.01
C GLY A 320 29.25 10.80 -1.10
N ILE A 321 29.40 9.47 -0.99
CA ILE A 321 30.02 8.64 -2.01
C ILE A 321 29.10 8.58 -3.24
N VAL A 322 27.96 7.91 -3.17
CA VAL A 322 27.10 7.57 -4.31
C VAL A 322 26.57 8.79 -5.09
N ARG A 323 26.38 9.96 -4.45
CA ARG A 323 25.87 11.17 -5.10
C ARG A 323 26.96 12.13 -5.58
N THR A 324 28.23 11.96 -5.20
CA THR A 324 29.29 12.79 -5.78
C THR A 324 29.47 12.43 -7.25
N ARG A 325 28.99 13.33 -8.10
CA ARG A 325 29.33 13.54 -9.50
C ARG A 325 29.72 14.99 -9.66
#